data_AF-A0A0F8XPR4-F1
#
_entry.id   AF-A0A0F8XPR4-F1
#
_cell.length_a   1.000
_cell.length_b   1.000
_cell.length_c   1.000
_cell.angle_alpha   90.00
_cell.angle_beta   90.00
_cell.angle_gamma   90.00
#
_symmetry.space_group_name_H-M   'P 1'
#
loop_
_entity.id
_entity.type
_entity.pdbx_description
1 polymer ?
#
loop_
_entity_poly.entity_id
_entity_poly.type
_entity_poly.pdbx_seq_one_letter_code
_entity_poly.pdbx_strand_id
1 'polypeptide(L)' 'MPNHIECCSKPILDYVIREIPKCVVNIMGQYRAQYKAYNYKEINRHPTSEEMKEVKSYAEKLGILFKPVS' A
#
# COMPACT_ATOMS: atom_id res chain seq x y z
N MET A 1 1.94 -4.17 -2.62
CA MET A 1 2.52 -5.40 -3.20
C MET A 1 3.78 -5.73 -2.41
N PRO A 2 4.15 -7.00 -2.20
CA PRO A 2 5.41 -7.37 -1.52
C PRO A 2 6.59 -6.60 -2.10
N ASN A 3 7.51 -6.10 -1.29
CA ASN A 3 8.74 -5.38 -1.70
C ASN A 3 8.52 -4.08 -2.52
N HIS A 4 7.30 -3.59 -2.65
CA HIS A 4 6.95 -2.45 -3.53
C HIS A 4 6.32 -1.28 -2.75
N ILE A 5 6.91 -0.92 -1.61
CA ILE A 5 6.43 0.20 -0.78
C ILE A 5 6.96 1.53 -1.31
N GLU A 6 8.29 1.66 -1.44
CA GLU A 6 8.96 2.90 -1.82
C GLU A 6 8.65 3.33 -3.25
N CYS A 7 8.64 2.38 -4.20
CA CYS A 7 8.47 2.68 -5.61
C CYS A 7 6.99 2.77 -6.05
N CYS A 8 6.05 2.25 -5.26
CA CYS A 8 4.63 2.22 -5.64
C CYS A 8 3.73 2.85 -4.57
N SER A 9 3.66 2.27 -3.37
CA SER A 9 2.69 2.72 -2.36
C SER A 9 2.90 4.16 -1.92
N LYS A 10 4.13 4.58 -1.59
CA LYS A 10 4.40 5.96 -1.15
C LYS A 10 4.14 7.00 -2.26
N PRO A 11 4.65 6.84 -3.49
CA PRO A 11 4.38 7.78 -4.59
C PRO A 11 2.88 7.89 -4.92
N ILE A 12 2.13 6.79 -4.84
CA ILE A 12 0.68 6.83 -5.04
C ILE A 12 0.00 7.68 -3.95
N LEU A 13 0.39 7.50 -2.68
CA LEU A 13 -0.17 8.29 -1.58
C LEU A 13 0.19 9.78 -1.70
N ASP A 14 1.43 10.10 -2.10
CA ASP A 14 1.86 11.47 -2.38
C ASP A 14 1.05 12.11 -3.52
N TYR A 15 0.82 11.36 -4.59
CA TYR A 15 0.00 11.82 -5.70
C TYR A 15 -1.45 12.06 -5.25
N VAL A 16 -2.03 11.11 -4.52
CA VAL A 16 -3.42 11.18 -4.05
C VAL A 16 -3.65 12.39 -3.14
N ILE A 17 -2.76 12.67 -2.20
CA ILE A 17 -2.92 13.84 -1.32
C ILE A 17 -2.77 15.17 -2.07
N ARG A 18 -1.94 15.19 -3.12
CA ARG A 18 -1.71 16.38 -3.95
C ARG A 18 -2.89 16.68 -4.87
N GLU A 19 -3.44 15.68 -5.53
CA GLU A 19 -4.48 15.87 -6.55
C GLU A 19 -5.91 15.75 -5.99
N ILE A 20 -6.12 14.98 -4.91
CA ILE A 20 -7.44 14.67 -4.36
C ILE A 20 -7.48 15.02 -2.85
N PRO A 21 -7.61 16.31 -2.50
CA PRO A 21 -7.64 16.74 -1.11
C PRO A 21 -8.84 16.13 -0.36
N LYS A 22 -8.64 15.77 0.91
CA LYS A 22 -9.66 15.16 1.81
C LYS A 22 -10.22 13.82 1.31
N CYS A 23 -9.49 13.10 0.45
CA CYS A 23 -9.88 11.77 0.04
C CYS A 23 -9.86 10.77 1.22
N VAL A 24 -10.77 9.80 1.14
CA VAL A 24 -10.77 8.62 2.01
C VAL A 24 -10.13 7.48 1.23
N VAL A 25 -9.06 6.91 1.77
CA VAL A 25 -8.27 5.87 1.09
C VAL A 25 -8.34 4.59 1.89
N ASN A 26 -8.74 3.49 1.26
CA ASN A 26 -8.68 2.18 1.89
C ASN A 26 -7.33 1.51 1.57
N ILE A 27 -6.51 1.25 2.59
CA ILE A 27 -5.17 0.66 2.45
C ILE A 27 -5.23 -0.83 2.81
N MET A 28 -5.26 -1.70 1.79
CA MET A 28 -5.46 -3.13 1.97
C MET A 28 -4.26 -3.98 1.53
N GLY A 29 -3.99 -5.06 2.28
CA GLY A 29 -2.99 -6.09 1.96
C GLY A 29 -3.54 -7.20 1.06
N GLN A 30 -4.40 -6.84 0.09
CA GLN A 30 -5.19 -7.81 -0.68
C GLN A 30 -4.41 -8.56 -1.77
N TYR A 31 -3.19 -8.13 -2.07
CA TYR A 31 -2.36 -8.81 -3.06
C TYR A 31 -2.17 -10.30 -2.69
N ARG A 32 -2.49 -11.19 -3.64
CA ARG A 32 -2.24 -12.62 -3.56
C ARG A 32 -1.44 -13.01 -4.79
N ALA A 33 -0.35 -13.76 -4.61
CA ALA A 33 0.31 -14.37 -5.74
C ALA A 33 -0.67 -15.31 -6.44
N GLN A 34 -0.91 -15.11 -7.73
CA GLN A 34 -1.80 -15.93 -8.55
C GLN A 34 -1.15 -16.27 -9.89
N TYR A 35 -1.61 -17.34 -10.53
CA TYR A 35 -1.07 -17.82 -11.80
C TYR A 35 0.46 -18.00 -11.75
N LYS A 36 1.21 -17.34 -12.64
CA LYS A 36 2.67 -17.42 -12.72
C LYS A 36 3.39 -16.58 -11.66
N ALA A 37 2.70 -15.77 -10.86
CA ALA A 37 3.33 -14.92 -9.85
C ALA A 37 4.16 -15.70 -8.82
N TYR A 38 3.82 -16.97 -8.56
CA TYR A 38 4.61 -17.85 -7.68
C TYR A 38 6.03 -18.11 -8.18
N ASN A 39 6.28 -17.98 -9.48
CA ASN A 39 7.60 -18.18 -10.08
C ASN A 39 8.54 -16.98 -9.86
N TYR A 40 8.02 -15.85 -9.35
CA TYR A 40 8.75 -14.60 -9.18
C TYR A 40 8.95 -14.31 -7.69
N LYS A 41 10.18 -14.47 -7.20
CA LYS A 41 10.52 -14.36 -5.77
C LYS A 41 10.17 -13.00 -5.16
N GLU A 42 10.16 -11.96 -5.98
CA GLU A 42 9.84 -10.59 -5.59
C GLU A 42 8.37 -10.40 -5.21
N ILE A 43 7.45 -11.20 -5.78
CA ILE A 43 6.00 -11.02 -5.64
C ILE A 43 5.23 -12.32 -5.35
N ASN A 44 5.93 -13.42 -5.04
CA ASN A 44 5.30 -14.74 -4.80
C ASN A 44 4.67 -14.92 -3.40
N ARG A 45 4.56 -13.84 -2.63
CA ARG A 45 4.03 -13.87 -1.25
C ARG A 45 2.94 -12.82 -1.05
N HIS A 46 2.29 -12.85 0.10
CA HIS A 46 1.49 -11.72 0.55
C HIS A 46 2.41 -10.61 1.09
N PRO A 47 1.95 -9.33 1.10
CA PRO A 47 2.63 -8.28 1.86
C PRO A 47 2.72 -8.68 3.34
N THR A 48 3.84 -8.40 4.00
CA THR A 48 3.99 -8.68 5.42
C THR A 48 3.23 -7.67 6.27
N SER A 49 3.02 -7.99 7.54
CA SER A 49 2.42 -7.07 8.50
C SER A 49 3.24 -5.79 8.67
N GLU A 50 4.58 -5.90 8.61
CA GLU A 50 5.50 -4.76 8.66
C GLU A 50 5.31 -3.87 7.43
N GLU A 51 5.24 -4.45 6.24
CA GLU A 51 5.01 -3.71 5.00
C GLU A 51 3.68 -2.95 5.04
N MET A 52 2.62 -3.60 5.53
CA MET A 52 1.31 -2.97 5.70
C MET A 52 1.35 -1.85 6.75
N LYS A 53 2.05 -2.06 7.87
CA LYS A 53 2.21 -1.05 8.92
C LYS A 53 2.99 0.16 8.41
N GLU A 54 4.02 -0.05 7.59
CA GLU A 54 4.81 1.04 7.02
C GLU A 54 3.95 1.93 6.11
N VAL A 55 3.17 1.33 5.21
CA VAL A 55 2.27 2.09 4.32
C VAL A 55 1.21 2.85 5.12
N LYS A 56 0.59 2.21 6.12
CA LYS A 56 -0.39 2.85 7.00
C LYS A 56 0.24 4.03 7.78
N SER A 57 1.44 3.84 8.35
CA SER A 57 2.16 4.91 9.06
C SER A 57 2.53 6.08 8.13
N TYR A 58 2.88 5.79 6.88
CA TYR A 58 3.15 6.83 5.90
C TYR A 58 1.89 7.63 5.54
N ALA A 59 0.76 6.95 5.35
CA ALA A 59 -0.53 7.60 5.15
C ALA A 59 -0.95 8.47 6.35
N GLU A 60 -0.66 8.04 7.59
CA GLU A 60 -0.87 8.85 8.79
C GLU A 60 -0.03 10.14 8.76
N LYS A 61 1.26 10.05 8.36
CA LYS A 61 2.15 11.21 8.24
C LYS A 61 1.66 12.21 7.19
N LEU A 62 1.07 11.74 6.11
CA LEU A 62 0.47 12.58 5.07
C LEU A 62 -0.91 13.15 5.45
N GLY A 63 -1.48 12.73 6.58
CA GLY A 63 -2.81 13.16 7.01
C GLY A 63 -3.97 12.55 6.21
N ILE A 64 -3.74 11.41 5.54
CA ILE A 64 -4.76 10.71 4.76
C ILE A 64 -5.74 9.98 5.68
N LEU A 65 -7.04 10.11 5.43
CA LEU A 65 -8.07 9.42 6.20
C LEU A 65 -8.24 7.98 5.70
N PHE A 66 -7.65 7.00 6.41
CA PHE A 66 -7.78 5.58 6.07
C PHE A 66 -8.33 4.69 7.19
N LYS A 67 -8.15 5.08 8.46
CA LYS A 67 -8.56 4.30 9.65
C LYS A 67 -10.02 3.82 9.67
N PRO A 68 -11.03 4.61 9.26
CA PRO A 68 -12.42 4.13 9.33
C PRO A 68 -12.76 3.09 8.26
N VAL A 69 -11.89 2.87 7.27
CA VAL A 69 -12.18 2.03 6.09
C VAL A 69 -11.16 0.91 5.83
N SER A 70 -10.09 0.78 6.63
CA SER A 70 -8.93 -0.12 6.38
C SER A 70 -8.61 -1.12 7.49
#